data_AF-A0A2V5VN36-F1
#
_entry.id   AF-A0A2V5VN36-F1
#
_cell.length_a   1.000
_cell.length_b   1.000
_cell.length_c   1.000
_cell.angle_alpha   90.00
_cell.angle_beta   90.00
_cell.angle_gamma   90.00
#
_symmetry.space_group_name_H-M   'P 1'
#
loop_
_entity.id
_entity.type
_entity.pdbx_description
1 polymer ?
#
loop_
_entity_poly.entity_id
_entity_poly.type
_entity_poly.pdbx_seq_one_letter_code
_entity_poly.pdbx_strand_id
1 'polypeptide(L)'
;MELKFILEAVLFSAQKPLSPAELRDVLADAAEHAEEETAKAFRKVKLDDLITALEQLAKEHQQARRSYRLVCVAGSWQFVSQSEYAPWLKALVGEKVRPPRLSQPALETLAIIAYRQPLTRAEIEQIRGVSVDGVMQTLLERGLIEQVGRAEVAGRPMTYGTTALFLEYFGLRSLGELPAADELRRVPVQRPEPLLTVGPGLATAPPQLTLDDAKDGRAGGPGQKLEAESQKPATGEQKAAPDVARGDDALRAPRSGLRTS
;
A
#
# COMPACT_ATOMS: atom_id res chain seq x y z
N MET A 1 20.88 10.14 -35.69
CA MET A 1 20.09 9.09 -35.01
C MET A 1 18.63 9.54 -34.97
N GLU A 2 17.66 8.63 -34.99
CA GLU A 2 16.25 8.98 -34.75
C GLU A 2 15.89 8.84 -33.27
N LEU A 3 15.03 9.73 -32.77
CA LEU A 3 14.54 9.72 -31.39
C LEU A 3 13.94 8.36 -30.98
N LYS A 4 13.21 7.69 -31.89
CA LYS A 4 12.62 6.36 -31.66
C LYS A 4 13.64 5.31 -31.24
N PHE A 5 14.78 5.23 -31.94
CA PHE A 5 15.80 4.23 -31.64
C PHE A 5 16.56 4.52 -30.34
N ILE A 6 16.71 5.80 -29.98
CA ILE A 6 17.25 6.20 -28.68
C ILE A 6 16.28 5.77 -27.57
N LEU A 7 14.98 6.05 -27.72
CA LEU A 7 13.95 5.62 -26.76
C LEU A 7 13.83 4.10 -26.66
N GLU A 8 13.92 3.36 -27.77
CA GLU A 8 13.97 1.89 -27.78
C GLU A 8 15.18 1.37 -27.00
N ALA A 9 16.39 1.89 -27.26
CA ALA A 9 17.60 1.47 -26.57
C ALA A 9 17.58 1.78 -25.06
N VAL A 10 17.07 2.95 -24.67
CA VAL A 10 16.89 3.34 -23.26
C VAL A 10 15.87 2.41 -22.57
N LEU A 11 14.70 2.22 -23.16
CA LEU A 11 13.63 1.38 -22.58
C LEU A 11 13.95 -0.11 -22.58
N PHE A 12 14.76 -0.59 -23.53
CA PHE A 12 15.27 -1.97 -23.54
C PHE A 12 16.34 -2.19 -22.45
N SER A 13 17.11 -1.15 -22.12
CA SER A 13 18.13 -1.20 -21.07
C SER A 13 17.59 -0.90 -19.67
N ALA A 14 16.37 -0.36 -19.57
CA ALA A 14 15.74 0.05 -18.32
C ALA A 14 15.31 -1.17 -17.47
N GLN A 15 15.77 -1.23 -16.22
CA GLN A 15 15.37 -2.27 -15.25
C GLN A 15 14.02 -2.00 -14.56
N LYS A 16 13.36 -0.88 -14.90
CA LYS A 16 12.10 -0.39 -14.34
C LYS A 16 11.29 0.30 -15.44
N PRO A 17 9.96 0.44 -15.29
CA PRO A 17 9.17 1.34 -16.14
C PRO A 17 9.67 2.78 -16.01
N LEU A 18 9.71 3.54 -17.11
CA LEU A 18 10.12 4.95 -17.12
C LEU A 18 8.98 5.84 -17.62
N SER A 19 8.66 6.89 -16.87
CA SER A 19 7.70 7.90 -17.29
C SER A 19 8.26 8.77 -18.43
N PRO A 20 7.40 9.42 -19.24
CA PRO A 20 7.85 10.41 -20.22
C PRO A 20 8.65 11.58 -19.61
N ALA A 21 8.48 11.87 -18.31
CA ALA A 21 9.30 12.85 -17.61
C ALA A 21 10.72 12.32 -17.35
N GLU A 22 10.87 11.13 -16.77
CA GLU A 22 12.18 10.50 -16.56
C GLU A 22 12.92 10.27 -17.89
N LEU A 23 12.22 9.89 -18.96
CA LEU A 23 12.79 9.74 -20.30
C LEU A 23 13.31 11.06 -20.86
N ARG A 24 12.59 12.18 -20.66
CA ARG A 24 13.07 13.53 -21.03
C ARG A 24 14.33 13.90 -20.25
N ASP A 25 14.37 13.59 -18.96
CA ASP A 25 15.46 14.00 -18.08
C ASP A 25 16.73 13.18 -18.37
N VAL A 26 16.60 11.87 -18.64
CA VAL A 26 17.69 11.04 -19.17
C VAL A 26 18.21 11.54 -20.53
N LEU A 27 17.34 12.03 -21.42
CA LEU A 27 17.75 12.64 -22.68
C LEU A 27 18.48 13.98 -22.48
N ALA A 28 18.12 14.76 -21.45
CA ALA A 28 18.82 15.99 -21.10
C ALA A 28 20.21 15.71 -20.52
N ASP A 29 20.32 14.76 -19.58
CA ASP A 29 21.61 14.33 -18.99
C ASP A 29 22.56 13.79 -20.07
N ALA A 30 22.05 12.95 -20.98
CA ALA A 30 22.82 12.44 -22.12
C ALA A 30 23.28 13.57 -23.06
N ALA A 31 22.45 14.58 -23.28
CA ALA A 31 22.77 15.75 -24.10
C ALA A 31 23.79 16.71 -23.47
N GLU A 32 24.09 16.58 -22.18
CA GLU A 32 25.14 17.35 -21.48
C GLU A 32 26.48 16.60 -21.42
N HIS A 33 26.46 15.27 -21.43
CA HIS A 33 27.68 14.44 -21.38
C HIS A 33 28.18 13.96 -22.76
N ALA A 34 27.35 14.02 -23.80
CA ALA A 34 27.73 13.58 -25.14
C ALA A 34 28.40 14.68 -25.97
N GLU A 35 29.56 14.35 -26.57
CA GLU A 35 30.24 15.22 -27.53
C GLU A 35 29.46 15.39 -28.83
N GLU A 36 28.63 14.40 -29.20
CA GLU A 36 27.82 14.41 -30.42
C GLU A 36 26.74 15.51 -30.45
N GLU A 37 26.67 16.22 -31.57
CA GLU A 37 25.62 17.21 -31.85
C GLU A 37 24.21 16.59 -31.92
N THR A 38 24.12 15.31 -32.29
CA THR A 38 22.90 14.52 -32.32
C THR A 38 22.23 14.38 -30.95
N ALA A 39 23.00 14.29 -29.87
CA ALA A 39 22.45 14.23 -28.52
C ALA A 39 21.95 15.62 -28.07
N LYS A 40 22.74 16.67 -28.31
CA LYS A 40 22.42 18.06 -27.97
C LYS A 40 21.11 18.54 -28.58
N ALA A 41 20.79 18.09 -29.80
CA ALA A 41 19.52 18.34 -30.46
C ALA A 41 18.29 17.87 -29.66
N PHE A 42 18.42 16.81 -28.85
CA PHE A 42 17.32 16.25 -28.05
C PHE A 42 17.22 16.81 -26.62
N ARG A 43 18.07 17.77 -26.21
CA ARG A 43 18.03 18.40 -24.86
C ARG A 43 16.72 19.12 -24.53
N LYS A 44 15.86 19.40 -25.52
CA LYS A 44 14.59 20.15 -25.36
C LYS A 44 13.40 19.55 -26.14
N VAL A 45 13.32 18.22 -26.21
CA VAL A 45 12.10 17.54 -26.74
C VAL A 45 10.92 17.79 -25.81
N LYS A 46 9.71 18.02 -26.36
CA LYS A 46 8.50 18.19 -25.55
C LYS A 46 7.95 16.86 -25.08
N LEU A 47 7.17 16.88 -24.00
CA LEU A 47 6.52 15.68 -23.47
C LEU A 47 5.57 15.04 -24.49
N ASP A 48 4.84 15.85 -25.25
CA ASP A 48 3.88 15.40 -26.27
C ASP A 48 4.59 14.73 -27.45
N ASP A 49 5.76 15.23 -27.84
CA ASP A 49 6.59 14.64 -28.91
C ASP A 49 7.13 13.26 -28.48
N LEU A 50 7.56 13.12 -27.21
CA LEU A 50 7.98 11.86 -26.61
C LEU A 50 6.82 10.85 -26.55
N ILE A 51 5.66 11.25 -26.04
CA ILE A 51 4.46 10.40 -25.96
C ILE A 51 4.05 9.93 -27.36
N THR A 52 4.05 10.83 -28.34
CA THR A 52 3.75 10.51 -29.75
C THR A 52 4.74 9.49 -30.32
N ALA A 53 6.05 9.67 -30.06
CA ALA A 53 7.08 8.74 -30.49
C ALA A 53 6.94 7.35 -29.83
N LEU A 54 6.61 7.29 -28.55
CA LEU A 54 6.41 6.06 -27.78
C LEU A 54 5.15 5.29 -28.22
N GLU A 55 4.03 5.99 -28.45
CA GLU A 55 2.84 5.36 -29.01
C GLU A 55 3.08 4.81 -30.42
N GLN A 56 3.83 5.54 -31.26
CA GLN A 56 4.16 5.08 -32.60
C GLN A 56 5.09 3.86 -32.57
N LEU A 57 6.10 3.87 -31.68
CA LEU A 57 7.00 2.75 -31.45
C LEU A 57 6.23 1.50 -30.96
N ALA A 58 5.26 1.67 -30.06
CA ALA A 58 4.41 0.57 -29.60
C ALA A 58 3.55 -0.04 -30.72
N LYS A 59 2.97 0.80 -31.60
CA LYS A 59 2.23 0.37 -32.80
C LYS A 59 3.16 -0.42 -33.75
N GLU A 60 4.38 0.05 -33.96
CA GLU A 60 5.38 -0.60 -34.83
C GLU A 60 5.82 -1.98 -34.31
N HIS A 61 6.16 -2.11 -33.02
CA HIS A 61 6.49 -3.42 -32.42
C HIS A 61 5.31 -4.40 -32.41
N GLN A 62 4.09 -3.91 -32.21
CA GLN A 62 2.87 -4.73 -32.28
C GLN A 62 2.60 -5.24 -33.71
N GLN A 63 2.74 -4.38 -34.72
CA GLN A 63 2.60 -4.76 -36.13
C GLN A 63 3.70 -5.75 -36.57
N ALA A 64 4.92 -5.57 -36.08
CA ALA A 64 6.05 -6.48 -36.32
C ALA A 64 5.94 -7.85 -35.62
N ARG A 65 4.86 -8.10 -34.85
CA ARG A 65 4.56 -9.38 -34.14
C ARG A 65 5.75 -9.96 -33.37
N ARG A 66 6.50 -9.09 -32.67
CA ARG A 66 7.65 -9.51 -31.85
C ARG A 66 7.20 -10.34 -30.64
N SER A 67 8.14 -11.09 -30.05
CA SER A 67 7.92 -11.89 -28.84
C SER A 67 7.76 -11.05 -27.56
N TYR A 68 8.06 -9.75 -27.67
CA TYR A 68 7.85 -8.71 -26.68
C TYR A 68 7.03 -7.57 -27.31
N ARG A 69 6.49 -6.69 -26.47
CA ARG A 69 5.78 -5.48 -26.86
C ARG A 69 6.09 -4.33 -25.90
N LEU A 70 6.08 -3.11 -26.42
CA LEU A 70 6.13 -1.90 -25.59
C LEU A 70 4.73 -1.63 -25.01
N VAL A 71 4.62 -1.41 -23.70
CA VAL A 71 3.38 -1.04 -23.01
C VAL A 71 3.60 0.18 -22.14
N CYS A 72 2.53 0.92 -21.89
CA CYS A 72 2.45 1.97 -20.88
C CYS A 72 1.54 1.50 -19.74
N VAL A 73 1.96 1.71 -18.50
CA VAL A 73 1.32 1.25 -17.26
C VAL A 73 1.56 2.32 -16.19
N ALA A 74 0.51 2.79 -15.53
CA ALA A 74 0.54 3.92 -14.58
C ALA A 74 1.22 5.20 -15.13
N GLY A 75 1.18 5.41 -16.45
CA GLY A 75 1.86 6.51 -17.14
C GLY A 75 3.31 6.23 -17.55
N SER A 76 3.91 5.13 -17.09
CA SER A 76 5.29 4.74 -17.35
C SER A 76 5.42 3.61 -18.39
N TRP A 77 6.44 3.68 -19.23
CA TRP A 77 6.66 2.80 -20.36
C TRP A 77 7.67 1.70 -20.06
N GLN A 78 7.43 0.49 -20.56
CA GLN A 78 8.33 -0.67 -20.41
C GLN A 78 8.12 -1.70 -21.54
N PHE A 79 9.16 -2.46 -21.87
CA PHE A 79 9.02 -3.67 -22.68
C PHE A 79 8.57 -4.86 -21.83
N VAL A 80 7.56 -5.59 -22.31
CA VAL A 80 7.06 -6.83 -21.69
C VAL A 80 6.99 -7.96 -22.71
N SER A 81 7.32 -9.18 -22.28
CA SER A 81 7.09 -10.40 -23.08
C SER A 81 5.61 -10.60 -23.37
N GLN A 82 5.26 -11.10 -24.55
CA GLN A 82 3.88 -11.49 -24.84
C GLN A 82 3.44 -12.66 -23.95
N SER A 83 2.17 -12.65 -23.55
CA SER A 83 1.59 -13.62 -22.60
C SER A 83 1.65 -15.08 -23.07
N GLU A 84 1.73 -15.30 -24.38
CA GLU A 84 1.94 -16.61 -25.00
C GLU A 84 3.22 -17.28 -24.47
N TYR A 85 4.32 -16.53 -24.33
CA TYR A 85 5.62 -17.07 -23.90
C TYR A 85 5.74 -17.32 -22.39
N ALA A 86 4.70 -17.04 -21.61
CA ALA A 86 4.71 -17.17 -20.15
C ALA A 86 5.10 -18.57 -19.61
N PRO A 87 4.76 -19.72 -20.25
CA PRO A 87 5.20 -21.04 -19.77
C PRO A 87 6.72 -21.22 -19.80
N TRP A 88 7.38 -20.80 -20.88
CA TRP A 88 8.85 -20.90 -21.02
C TRP A 88 9.56 -19.92 -20.09
N LEU A 89 9.02 -18.71 -19.90
CA LEU A 89 9.57 -17.71 -18.98
C LEU A 89 9.43 -18.13 -17.51
N LYS A 90 8.36 -18.85 -17.14
CA LYS A 90 8.25 -19.53 -15.83
C LYS A 90 9.33 -20.60 -15.65
N ALA A 91 9.66 -21.36 -16.68
CA ALA A 91 10.70 -22.38 -16.59
C ALA A 91 12.10 -21.77 -16.39
N LEU A 92 12.36 -20.58 -16.96
CA LEU A 92 13.61 -19.83 -16.80
C LEU A 92 13.73 -19.11 -15.45
N VAL A 93 12.67 -18.44 -14.99
CA VAL A 93 12.67 -17.58 -13.80
C VAL A 93 12.18 -18.31 -12.54
N GLY A 94 11.68 -19.54 -12.70
CA GLY A 94 11.01 -20.33 -11.66
C GLY A 94 9.59 -19.82 -11.36
N GLU A 95 8.89 -20.52 -10.46
CA GLU A 95 7.63 -20.02 -9.89
C GLU A 95 7.89 -18.92 -8.86
N LYS A 96 8.23 -17.74 -9.37
CA LYS A 96 8.31 -16.51 -8.57
C LYS A 96 6.94 -16.26 -7.93
N VAL A 97 6.88 -16.39 -6.59
CA VAL A 97 5.64 -16.33 -5.80
C VAL A 97 4.90 -15.03 -6.12
N ARG A 98 3.78 -15.15 -6.83
CA ARG A 98 2.92 -14.00 -7.14
C ARG A 98 2.18 -13.57 -5.88
N PRO A 99 1.96 -12.26 -5.66
CA PRO A 99 1.10 -11.79 -4.57
C PRO A 99 -0.26 -12.52 -4.62
N PRO A 100 -0.78 -13.02 -3.48
CA PRO A 100 -2.02 -13.78 -3.46
C PRO A 100 -3.16 -12.94 -4.04
N ARG A 101 -3.93 -13.52 -4.97
CA ARG A 101 -5.00 -12.83 -5.70
C ARG A 101 -5.97 -12.15 -4.73
N LEU A 102 -6.49 -10.99 -5.12
CA LEU A 102 -7.58 -10.35 -4.39
C LEU A 102 -8.79 -11.29 -4.34
N SER A 103 -9.43 -11.38 -3.18
CA SER A 103 -10.70 -12.10 -3.03
C SER A 103 -11.82 -11.35 -3.75
N GLN A 104 -12.92 -12.03 -4.09
CA GLN A 104 -14.08 -11.40 -4.72
C GLN A 104 -14.61 -10.20 -3.91
N PRO A 105 -14.80 -10.28 -2.56
CA PRO A 105 -15.20 -9.12 -1.77
C PRO A 105 -14.21 -7.94 -1.81
N ALA A 106 -12.91 -8.19 -2.03
CA ALA A 106 -11.91 -7.14 -2.18
C ALA A 106 -11.95 -6.49 -3.57
N LEU A 107 -12.17 -7.28 -4.63
CA LEU A 107 -12.38 -6.76 -5.98
C LEU A 107 -13.66 -5.90 -6.07
N GLU A 108 -14.75 -6.32 -5.42
CA GLU A 108 -16.01 -5.57 -5.38
C GLU A 108 -15.88 -4.21 -4.67
N THR A 109 -15.20 -4.15 -3.51
CA THR A 109 -14.90 -2.86 -2.86
C THR A 109 -13.95 -2.00 -3.71
N LEU A 110 -12.89 -2.59 -4.26
CA LEU A 110 -11.91 -1.86 -5.04
C LEU A 110 -12.51 -1.25 -6.33
N ALA A 111 -13.46 -1.94 -6.97
CA ALA A 111 -14.21 -1.43 -8.10
C ALA A 111 -15.09 -0.22 -7.71
N ILE A 112 -15.79 -0.28 -6.57
CA ILE A 112 -16.59 0.86 -6.07
C ILE A 112 -15.70 2.10 -5.86
N ILE A 113 -14.54 1.93 -5.23
CA ILE A 113 -13.57 3.02 -5.01
C ILE A 113 -13.08 3.55 -6.36
N ALA A 114 -12.60 2.69 -7.26
CA ALA A 114 -12.08 3.10 -8.56
C ALA A 114 -13.06 3.94 -9.40
N TYR A 115 -14.36 3.57 -9.39
CA TYR A 115 -15.39 4.23 -10.19
C TYR A 115 -16.10 5.42 -9.53
N ARG A 116 -15.98 5.62 -8.20
CA ARG A 116 -16.72 6.67 -7.47
C ARG A 116 -15.88 7.51 -6.51
N GLN A 117 -14.58 7.27 -6.40
CA GLN A 117 -13.65 8.10 -5.62
C GLN A 117 -13.78 9.61 -5.90
N PRO A 118 -13.60 10.47 -4.88
CA PRO A 118 -13.33 10.15 -3.48
C PRO A 118 -14.59 9.69 -2.71
N LEU A 119 -14.49 8.58 -1.98
CA LEU A 119 -15.58 8.04 -1.13
C LEU A 119 -15.15 7.84 0.32
N THR A 120 -16.07 8.00 1.27
CA THR A 120 -15.86 7.63 2.68
C THR A 120 -16.09 6.13 2.92
N ARG A 121 -15.55 5.61 4.03
CA ARG A 121 -15.78 4.22 4.48
C ARG A 121 -17.28 3.87 4.58
N ALA A 122 -18.09 4.80 5.08
CA ALA A 122 -19.52 4.61 5.29
C ALA A 122 -20.31 4.52 3.96
N GLU A 123 -19.97 5.34 2.95
CA GLU A 123 -20.60 5.25 1.62
C GLU A 123 -20.24 3.92 0.93
N ILE A 124 -19.00 3.44 1.08
CA ILE A 124 -18.56 2.14 0.54
C ILE A 124 -19.32 0.99 1.22
N GLU A 125 -19.45 1.03 2.56
CA GLU A 125 -20.23 0.06 3.36
C GLU A 125 -21.71 0.05 2.96
N GLN A 126 -22.31 1.23 2.76
CA GLN A 126 -23.70 1.40 2.30
C GLN A 126 -23.93 0.86 0.88
N ILE A 127 -22.99 1.03 -0.04
CA ILE A 127 -23.08 0.48 -1.41
C ILE A 127 -22.91 -1.04 -1.42
N ARG A 128 -22.10 -1.60 -0.51
CA ARG A 128 -21.89 -3.06 -0.38
C ARG A 128 -23.00 -3.77 0.42
N GLY A 129 -23.70 -3.07 1.31
CA GLY A 129 -24.69 -3.65 2.22
C GLY A 129 -24.11 -4.55 3.32
N VAL A 130 -22.79 -4.57 3.49
CA VAL A 130 -22.03 -5.37 4.47
C VAL A 130 -20.81 -4.60 4.94
N SER A 131 -20.32 -4.88 6.16
CA SER A 131 -19.07 -4.28 6.65
C SER A 131 -17.90 -4.58 5.72
N VAL A 132 -17.10 -3.54 5.47
CA VAL A 132 -15.94 -3.57 4.58
C VAL A 132 -14.62 -3.43 5.33
N ASP A 133 -14.60 -3.42 6.66
CA ASP A 133 -13.44 -2.98 7.46
C ASP A 133 -12.17 -3.80 7.19
N GLY A 134 -12.26 -5.14 7.27
CA GLY A 134 -11.13 -6.02 6.94
C GLY A 134 -10.71 -5.96 5.47
N VAL A 135 -11.63 -5.62 4.56
CA VAL A 135 -11.34 -5.43 3.14
C VAL A 135 -10.62 -4.10 2.90
N MET A 136 -11.08 -3.01 3.50
CA MET A 136 -10.43 -1.70 3.45
C MET A 136 -9.01 -1.77 4.00
N GLN A 137 -8.83 -2.42 5.16
CA GLN A 137 -7.51 -2.67 5.75
C GLN A 137 -6.61 -3.47 4.78
N THR A 138 -7.12 -4.58 4.21
CA THR A 138 -6.37 -5.39 3.23
C THR A 138 -5.97 -4.59 1.98
N LEU A 139 -6.81 -3.67 1.49
CA LEU A 139 -6.52 -2.85 0.32
C LEU A 139 -5.52 -1.71 0.61
N LEU A 140 -5.58 -1.13 1.82
CA LEU A 140 -4.61 -0.14 2.32
C LEU A 140 -3.23 -0.76 2.53
N GLU A 141 -3.16 -1.93 3.21
CA GLU A 141 -1.90 -2.67 3.44
C GLU A 141 -1.22 -3.12 2.14
N ARG A 142 -2.02 -3.39 1.09
CA ARG A 142 -1.53 -3.70 -0.26
C ARG A 142 -1.19 -2.47 -1.09
N GLY A 143 -1.39 -1.26 -0.56
CA GLY A 143 -1.14 0.00 -1.25
C GLY A 143 -1.99 0.23 -2.50
N LEU A 144 -3.14 -0.47 -2.64
CA LEU A 144 -4.03 -0.33 -3.81
C LEU A 144 -5.00 0.84 -3.67
N ILE A 145 -5.26 1.26 -2.43
CA ILE A 145 -6.02 2.47 -2.10
C ILE A 145 -5.26 3.30 -1.06
N GLU A 146 -5.53 4.60 -1.02
CA GLU A 146 -4.96 5.54 -0.06
C GLU A 146 -6.02 6.52 0.47
N GLN A 147 -5.65 7.32 1.48
CA GLN A 147 -6.49 8.37 2.03
C GLN A 147 -6.23 9.68 1.28
N VAL A 148 -7.20 10.12 0.49
CA VAL A 148 -7.08 11.29 -0.41
C VAL A 148 -7.51 12.59 0.28
N GLY A 149 -8.29 12.51 1.35
CA GLY A 149 -8.71 13.70 2.10
C GLY A 149 -9.72 13.40 3.22
N ARG A 150 -10.57 14.39 3.52
CA ARG A 150 -11.70 14.29 4.45
C ARG A 150 -12.95 14.88 3.81
N ALA A 151 -14.10 14.27 4.05
CA ALA A 151 -15.38 14.77 3.54
C ALA A 151 -15.89 15.98 4.34
N GLU A 152 -16.58 16.90 3.67
CA GLU A 152 -17.17 18.11 4.27
C GLU A 152 -18.55 17.83 4.90
N VAL A 153 -18.61 16.81 5.75
CA VAL A 153 -19.80 16.39 6.49
C VAL A 153 -19.52 16.30 8.00
N ALA A 154 -20.57 16.13 8.80
CA ALA A 154 -20.44 15.93 10.25
C ALA A 154 -19.46 14.79 10.58
N GLY A 155 -18.56 15.02 11.54
CA GLY A 155 -17.49 14.08 11.89
C GLY A 155 -16.26 14.07 10.96
N ARG A 156 -16.31 14.76 9.79
CA ARG A 156 -15.20 14.86 8.80
C ARG A 156 -14.45 13.53 8.54
N PRO A 157 -15.15 12.44 8.17
CA PRO A 157 -14.54 11.14 7.91
C PRO A 157 -13.54 11.20 6.76
N MET A 158 -12.53 10.32 6.80
CA MET A 158 -11.54 10.17 5.73
C MET A 158 -12.19 9.71 4.42
N THR A 159 -11.71 10.23 3.30
CA THR A 159 -12.06 9.79 1.95
C THR A 159 -10.91 9.01 1.31
N TYR A 160 -11.27 8.00 0.51
CA TYR A 160 -10.37 7.03 -0.10
C TYR A 160 -10.42 7.11 -1.64
N GLY A 161 -9.29 6.76 -2.26
CA GLY A 161 -9.12 6.65 -3.70
C GLY A 161 -8.05 5.62 -4.08
N THR A 162 -7.87 5.37 -5.37
CA THR A 162 -6.92 4.40 -5.93
C THR A 162 -5.54 5.01 -6.17
N THR A 163 -4.49 4.25 -5.88
CA THR A 163 -3.08 4.68 -6.04
C THR A 163 -2.54 4.45 -7.46
N ALA A 164 -1.28 4.86 -7.72
CA ALA A 164 -0.54 4.42 -8.90
C ALA A 164 -0.39 2.89 -8.98
N LEU A 165 -0.21 2.21 -7.83
CA LEU A 165 -0.08 0.75 -7.75
C LEU A 165 -1.38 0.01 -8.17
N PHE A 166 -2.56 0.65 -8.04
CA PHE A 166 -3.78 0.13 -8.66
C PHE A 166 -3.68 0.13 -10.20
N LEU A 167 -3.18 1.21 -10.81
CA LEU A 167 -2.98 1.28 -12.26
C LEU A 167 -1.96 0.23 -12.73
N GLU A 168 -0.89 0.01 -11.96
CA GLU A 168 0.06 -1.08 -12.19
C GLU A 168 -0.58 -2.47 -12.10
N TYR A 169 -1.35 -2.74 -11.04
CA TYR A 169 -1.98 -4.04 -10.81
C TYR A 169 -2.97 -4.45 -11.91
N PHE A 170 -3.68 -3.47 -12.48
CA PHE A 170 -4.64 -3.68 -13.58
C PHE A 170 -4.06 -3.43 -14.98
N GLY A 171 -2.80 -2.96 -15.10
CA GLY A 171 -2.14 -2.71 -16.38
C GLY A 171 -2.71 -1.51 -17.15
N LEU A 172 -3.25 -0.52 -16.46
CA LEU A 172 -3.91 0.66 -17.02
C LEU A 172 -2.91 1.83 -17.16
N ARG A 173 -3.05 2.66 -18.21
CA ARG A 173 -2.30 3.92 -18.35
C ARG A 173 -2.83 5.00 -17.42
N SER A 174 -4.16 5.07 -17.26
CA SER A 174 -4.83 6.01 -16.36
C SER A 174 -6.22 5.51 -15.95
N LEU A 175 -6.84 6.19 -14.97
CA LEU A 175 -8.23 5.92 -14.56
C LEU A 175 -9.26 6.14 -15.69
N GLY A 176 -8.92 6.92 -16.72
CA GLY A 176 -9.76 7.12 -17.90
C GLY A 176 -9.90 5.88 -18.81
N GLU A 177 -9.09 4.84 -18.58
CA GLU A 177 -9.19 3.57 -19.31
C GLU A 177 -10.09 2.53 -18.61
N LEU A 178 -10.65 2.87 -17.45
CA LEU A 178 -11.66 2.03 -16.81
C LEU A 178 -12.94 2.00 -17.66
N PRO A 179 -13.53 0.81 -17.94
CA PRO A 179 -14.77 0.67 -18.70
C PRO A 179 -15.88 1.63 -18.24
N ALA A 180 -16.56 2.28 -19.20
CA ALA A 180 -17.48 3.37 -18.91
C ALA A 180 -18.58 2.97 -17.92
N ALA A 181 -18.59 3.60 -16.75
CA ALA A 181 -19.37 3.20 -15.58
C ALA A 181 -20.91 3.40 -15.71
N ASP A 182 -21.46 3.64 -16.89
CA ASP A 182 -22.89 3.95 -17.11
C ASP A 182 -23.86 2.78 -16.84
N GLU A 183 -23.33 1.57 -16.66
CA GLU A 183 -24.06 0.44 -16.10
C GLU A 183 -24.08 0.47 -14.56
N LEU A 184 -22.99 0.88 -13.90
CA LEU A 184 -22.84 0.97 -12.44
C LEU A 184 -23.34 2.30 -11.84
N ARG A 185 -23.46 3.36 -12.64
CA ARG A 185 -23.99 4.68 -12.24
C ARG A 185 -25.48 4.63 -11.86
N ARG A 186 -26.21 3.60 -12.29
CA ARG A 186 -27.67 3.45 -12.13
C ARG A 186 -28.15 3.13 -10.72
N VAL A 187 -27.26 2.72 -9.81
CA VAL A 187 -27.58 2.64 -8.38
C VAL A 187 -27.39 4.03 -7.76
N PRO A 188 -28.47 4.72 -7.32
CA PRO A 188 -28.35 5.98 -6.62
C PRO A 188 -27.79 5.74 -5.21
N VAL A 189 -26.58 6.24 -4.95
CA VAL A 189 -26.03 6.29 -3.60
C VAL A 189 -26.81 7.36 -2.84
N GLN A 190 -27.77 6.95 -2.02
CA GLN A 190 -28.43 7.86 -1.08
C GLN A 190 -27.35 8.38 -0.14
N ARG A 191 -27.03 9.68 -0.18
CA ARG A 191 -26.17 10.27 0.86
C ARG A 191 -26.83 9.98 2.21
N PRO A 192 -26.09 9.49 3.23
CA PRO A 192 -26.66 9.33 4.55
C PRO A 192 -27.21 10.67 5.03
N GLU A 193 -28.39 10.65 5.65
CA GLU A 193 -28.95 11.85 6.25
C GLU A 193 -27.93 12.43 7.26
N PRO A 194 -27.75 13.76 7.32
CA PRO A 194 -26.88 14.35 8.31
C PRO A 194 -27.39 13.95 9.69
N LEU A 195 -26.54 13.25 10.47
CA LEU A 195 -26.91 12.75 11.79
C LEU A 195 -27.47 13.88 12.66
N LEU A 196 -28.79 13.91 12.81
CA LEU A 196 -29.49 14.90 13.60
C LEU A 196 -29.10 14.69 15.06
N THR A 197 -28.18 15.53 15.55
CA THR A 197 -27.82 15.60 16.97
C THR A 197 -29.06 16.00 17.76
N VAL A 198 -29.71 15.00 18.36
CA VAL A 198 -30.78 15.05 19.39
C VAL A 198 -31.65 16.31 19.36
N GLY A 199 -32.88 16.17 18.85
CA GLY A 199 -33.85 17.26 18.82
C GLY A 199 -34.07 17.90 20.22
N PRO A 200 -34.28 19.22 20.35
CA PRO A 200 -34.10 19.95 21.62
C PRO A 200 -35.10 19.67 22.77
N GLY A 201 -35.86 18.56 22.72
CA GLY A 201 -36.89 18.19 23.69
C GLY A 201 -36.62 16.93 24.52
N LEU A 202 -35.50 16.23 24.29
CA LEU A 202 -35.17 14.95 24.96
C LEU A 202 -34.01 15.04 25.96
N ALA A 203 -33.84 16.22 26.57
CA ALA A 203 -32.97 16.40 27.74
C ALA A 203 -33.65 15.87 29.02
N THR A 204 -33.93 14.57 29.09
CA THR A 204 -34.29 13.90 30.34
C THR A 204 -33.06 13.83 31.25
N ALA A 205 -32.86 14.87 32.06
CA ALA A 205 -31.87 14.84 33.13
C ALA A 205 -32.13 13.61 34.03
N PRO A 206 -31.09 12.89 34.48
CA PRO A 206 -31.27 11.76 35.38
C PRO A 206 -31.92 12.25 36.68
N PRO A 207 -32.95 11.55 37.22
CA PRO A 207 -33.60 11.97 38.43
C PRO A 207 -32.62 11.92 39.61
N GLN A 208 -32.43 13.06 40.29
CA GLN A 208 -31.67 13.10 41.53
C GLN A 208 -32.42 12.30 42.59
N LEU A 209 -31.82 11.20 43.07
CA LEU A 209 -32.32 10.43 44.19
C LEU A 209 -32.11 11.21 45.50
N THR A 210 -33.09 12.05 45.84
CA THR A 210 -33.21 12.66 47.17
C THR A 210 -33.62 11.58 48.18
N LEU A 211 -32.69 11.21 49.07
CA LEU A 211 -32.95 10.33 50.20
C LEU A 211 -33.30 11.17 51.43
N ASP A 212 -34.57 11.16 51.84
CA ASP A 212 -35.02 11.78 53.10
C ASP A 212 -35.96 10.85 53.90
N ASP A 213 -35.69 10.84 55.21
CA ASP A 213 -36.36 10.19 56.35
C ASP A 213 -37.43 9.09 56.11
N ALA A 214 -37.08 7.86 56.52
CA ALA A 214 -38.01 6.94 57.17
C ALA A 214 -37.40 6.47 58.50
N LYS A 215 -38.03 6.85 59.62
CA LYS A 215 -37.59 6.49 60.98
C LYS A 215 -38.37 5.30 61.54
N ASP A 216 -37.81 4.76 62.63
CA ASP A 216 -38.32 3.69 63.49
C ASP A 216 -38.39 2.27 62.89
N GLY A 217 -37.76 1.25 63.49
CA GLY A 217 -36.76 1.28 64.56
C GLY A 217 -36.58 -0.03 65.34
N ARG A 218 -35.39 -0.19 65.95
CA ARG A 218 -35.04 -1.12 67.06
C ARG A 218 -35.19 -2.65 66.79
N ALA A 219 -34.34 -3.52 67.33
CA ALA A 219 -33.02 -3.41 67.97
C ALA A 219 -32.39 -4.82 68.06
N GLY A 220 -31.08 -4.90 68.38
CA GLY A 220 -30.46 -6.16 68.84
C GLY A 220 -29.18 -6.57 68.10
N GLY A 221 -28.06 -6.56 68.82
CA GLY A 221 -26.86 -7.34 68.53
C GLY A 221 -26.47 -8.13 69.80
N PRO A 222 -25.19 -8.50 70.02
CA PRO A 222 -24.04 -8.30 69.14
C PRO A 222 -23.07 -9.51 69.00
N GLY A 223 -22.20 -9.46 67.99
CA GLY A 223 -20.80 -9.82 68.12
C GLY A 223 -20.36 -11.27 67.85
N GLN A 224 -19.29 -11.40 67.06
CA GLN A 224 -18.02 -12.00 67.52
C GLN A 224 -16.84 -11.53 66.64
N LYS A 225 -15.63 -11.52 67.22
CA LYS A 225 -14.34 -11.33 66.54
C LYS A 225 -13.55 -12.62 66.64
N LEU A 226 -12.91 -13.02 65.55
CA LEU A 226 -11.54 -13.56 65.46
C LEU A 226 -11.02 -13.08 64.08
N GLU A 227 -9.80 -12.58 63.85
CA GLU A 227 -8.46 -13.05 64.26
C GLU A 227 -8.09 -14.42 63.65
N ALA A 228 -6.87 -14.70 63.20
CA ALA A 228 -5.75 -13.92 62.68
C ALA A 228 -4.76 -14.95 62.04
N GLU A 229 -3.64 -14.48 61.47
CA GLU A 229 -2.50 -15.30 60.99
C GLU A 229 -2.79 -16.21 59.77
N SER A 230 -1.95 -16.31 58.73
CA SER A 230 -0.48 -16.35 58.56
C SER A 230 0.14 -17.72 58.78
N GLN A 231 0.44 -18.45 57.70
CA GLN A 231 1.78 -19.01 57.41
C GLN A 231 1.89 -19.75 56.05
N LYS A 232 2.78 -19.26 55.19
CA LYS A 232 3.74 -20.07 54.40
C LYS A 232 4.93 -20.42 55.33
N PRO A 233 5.83 -21.39 55.07
CA PRO A 233 6.46 -21.66 53.75
C PRO A 233 6.88 -23.13 53.51
N ALA A 234 7.93 -23.33 52.67
CA ALA A 234 8.83 -24.50 52.60
C ALA A 234 8.26 -25.82 52.03
N THR A 235 9.02 -26.76 51.45
CA THR A 235 10.38 -26.83 50.82
C THR A 235 10.38 -28.16 50.02
N GLY A 236 11.13 -28.40 48.93
CA GLY A 236 12.16 -27.62 48.22
C GLY A 236 12.39 -28.20 46.80
N GLU A 237 13.39 -27.75 46.03
CA GLU A 237 14.83 -28.10 46.11
C GLU A 237 15.21 -29.48 45.49
N GLN A 238 16.30 -29.64 44.72
CA GLN A 238 17.17 -28.70 43.98
C GLN A 238 18.24 -29.49 43.16
N LYS A 239 19.19 -28.75 42.56
CA LYS A 239 20.57 -29.16 42.15
C LYS A 239 20.77 -29.78 40.75
N ALA A 240 21.89 -29.49 40.07
CA ALA A 240 22.84 -28.36 40.20
C ALA A 240 23.75 -28.25 38.95
N ALA A 241 24.41 -27.09 38.78
CA ALA A 241 25.64 -26.93 38.00
C ALA A 241 26.87 -27.41 38.82
N PRO A 242 28.11 -27.37 38.26
CA PRO A 242 28.91 -26.12 38.22
C PRO A 242 29.63 -25.95 36.83
N ASP A 243 30.40 -24.92 36.44
CA ASP A 243 31.28 -23.91 37.10
C ASP A 243 32.58 -24.52 37.70
N VAL A 244 33.81 -23.98 37.71
CA VAL A 244 34.50 -22.72 37.32
C VAL A 244 35.95 -23.14 36.82
N ALA A 245 37.01 -22.37 36.48
CA ALA A 245 37.36 -20.93 36.34
C ALA A 245 38.74 -20.75 35.62
N ARG A 246 38.92 -19.62 34.90
CA ARG A 246 40.17 -18.80 34.77
C ARG A 246 41.44 -19.32 34.03
N GLY A 247 42.30 -18.36 33.62
CA GLY A 247 43.66 -18.51 33.07
C GLY A 247 43.71 -18.20 31.55
N ASP A 248 44.05 -17.03 31.01
CA ASP A 248 45.01 -15.94 31.34
C ASP A 248 46.46 -16.17 30.82
N ASP A 249 47.16 -15.06 30.58
CA ASP A 249 48.59 -14.89 30.16
C ASP A 249 49.05 -15.04 28.68
N ALA A 250 49.31 -13.88 28.07
CA ALA A 250 50.56 -13.43 27.40
C ALA A 250 51.10 -13.91 26.03
N LEU A 251 51.69 -12.91 25.35
CA LEU A 251 52.84 -12.88 24.43
C LEU A 251 53.27 -14.15 23.65
N ARG A 252 53.21 -14.06 22.30
CA ARG A 252 54.45 -14.12 21.49
C ARG A 252 54.34 -13.51 20.10
N ALA A 253 55.34 -12.71 19.73
CA ALA A 253 55.72 -12.45 18.34
C ALA A 253 57.16 -12.95 18.11
N PRO A 254 57.50 -13.43 16.91
CA PRO A 254 58.88 -13.43 16.40
C PRO A 254 59.06 -12.48 15.20
N ARG A 255 60.31 -12.10 14.92
CA ARG A 255 60.72 -11.12 13.90
C ARG A 255 61.55 -11.80 12.80
N SER A 256 61.66 -11.19 11.62
CA SER A 256 62.61 -11.50 10.51
C SER A 256 62.45 -12.88 9.84
N GLY A 257 62.86 -13.13 8.59
CA GLY A 257 63.40 -12.31 7.48
C GLY A 257 63.03 -13.00 6.14
N LEU A 258 63.46 -12.62 4.93
CA LEU A 258 64.72 -11.98 4.51
C LEU A 258 64.62 -11.48 3.03
N ARG A 259 65.33 -10.40 2.68
CA ARG A 259 66.05 -10.12 1.40
C ARG A 259 65.47 -10.48 0.00
N THR A 260 65.42 -9.42 -0.85
CA THR A 260 65.87 -9.33 -2.27
C THR A 260 65.25 -10.23 -3.35
N SER A 261 65.10 -9.78 -4.61
CA SER A 261 65.65 -8.57 -5.27
C SER A 261 64.59 -7.72 -5.94
#